data_AF-A0A830H6Y4-F1
#
_entry.id   AF-A0A830H6Y4-F1
#
_cell.length_a   1.000
_cell.length_b   1.000
_cell.length_c   1.000
_cell.angle_alpha   90.00
_cell.angle_beta   90.00
_cell.angle_gamma   90.00
#
_symmetry.space_group_name_H-M   'P 1'
#
loop_
_entity.id
_entity.type
_entity.pdbx_description
1 polymer ?
#
loop_
_entity_poly.entity_id
_entity_poly.type
_entity_poly.pdbx_seq_one_letter_code
_entity_poly.pdbx_strand_id
1 'polypeptide(L)'
;MMTMKLSGSVLVMLVLVMLQHALGAVDATSHQAQRRAVAELLVVSALDAIEADGLDKVLGEINNVNSTQFRTEDVNGYVFVFANNGTNLAHGQRPDDYVGRTTDELIASSIPELVGKLDGDKLNAMFVEKAQAGGGWVNYTWIKPATGLVHEKSSYIKQPSGYDDIYVGSGYDVMTDDVVPAPAPTEE
;
A
#
# COMPACT_ATOMS: atom_id res chain seq x y z
N MET A 1 -24.15 -41.07 -29.11
CA MET A 1 -23.71 -40.37 -27.87
C MET A 1 -22.44 -41.08 -27.39
N MET A 2 -21.27 -40.50 -27.68
CA MET A 2 -19.97 -41.16 -27.49
C MET A 2 -19.40 -40.76 -26.13
N THR A 3 -19.34 -41.69 -25.18
CA THR A 3 -18.75 -41.49 -23.86
C THR A 3 -17.23 -41.64 -23.94
N MET A 4 -16.50 -40.53 -23.93
CA MET A 4 -15.04 -40.54 -23.77
C MET A 4 -14.71 -41.08 -22.38
N LYS A 5 -14.11 -42.28 -22.31
CA LYS A 5 -13.50 -42.81 -21.10
C LYS A 5 -12.09 -42.25 -20.98
N LEU A 6 -11.87 -41.36 -20.02
CA LEU A 6 -10.53 -40.91 -19.65
C LEU A 6 -9.76 -42.10 -19.05
N SER A 7 -8.55 -42.35 -19.57
CA SER A 7 -7.62 -43.35 -19.03
C SER A 7 -7.20 -42.96 -17.60
N GLY A 8 -7.01 -43.95 -16.72
CA GLY A 8 -6.60 -43.73 -15.32
C GLY A 8 -5.36 -42.85 -15.17
N SER A 9 -4.43 -42.89 -16.12
CA SER A 9 -3.23 -42.03 -16.11
C SER A 9 -3.52 -40.55 -16.39
N VAL A 10 -4.53 -40.24 -17.20
CA VAL A 10 -4.97 -38.86 -17.48
C VAL A 10 -5.72 -38.27 -16.29
N LEU A 11 -6.50 -39.09 -15.59
CA LEU A 11 -7.19 -38.70 -14.36
C LEU A 11 -6.22 -38.42 -13.21
N VAL A 12 -5.20 -39.26 -13.03
CA VAL A 12 -4.14 -39.05 -12.02
C VAL A 12 -3.34 -37.78 -12.30
N MET A 13 -3.00 -37.52 -13.57
CA MET A 13 -2.28 -36.30 -13.96
C MET A 13 -3.12 -35.04 -13.76
N LEU A 14 -4.43 -35.07 -14.05
CA LEU A 14 -5.35 -33.96 -13.77
C LEU A 14 -5.51 -33.69 -12.27
N VAL A 15 -5.56 -34.73 -11.43
CA VAL A 15 -5.63 -34.58 -9.96
C VAL A 15 -4.32 -34.01 -9.40
N LEU A 16 -3.16 -34.45 -9.91
CA LEU A 16 -1.85 -33.91 -9.53
C LEU A 16 -1.67 -32.44 -9.94
N VAL A 17 -2.11 -32.07 -11.15
CA VAL A 17 -2.07 -30.69 -11.63
C VAL A 17 -3.01 -29.81 -10.79
N MET A 18 -4.23 -30.25 -10.51
CA MET A 18 -5.17 -29.51 -9.64
C MET A 18 -4.63 -29.34 -8.21
N LEU A 19 -3.94 -30.35 -7.67
CA LEU A 19 -3.30 -30.28 -6.35
C LEU A 19 -2.11 -29.30 -6.34
N GLN A 20 -1.30 -29.26 -7.40
CA GLN A 20 -0.21 -28.28 -7.54
C GLN A 20 -0.72 -26.84 -7.63
N HIS A 21 -1.83 -26.59 -8.33
CA HIS A 21 -2.46 -25.27 -8.37
C HIS A 21 -3.07 -24.86 -7.01
N ALA A 22 -3.65 -25.83 -6.28
CA ALA A 22 -4.21 -25.58 -4.95
C ALA A 22 -3.13 -25.22 -3.91
N LEU A 23 -1.96 -25.86 -3.94
CA LEU A 23 -0.84 -25.47 -3.05
C LEU A 23 -0.30 -24.07 -3.37
N GLY A 24 -0.13 -23.73 -4.65
CA GLY A 24 0.33 -22.39 -5.05
C GLY A 24 -0.63 -21.26 -4.65
N ALA A 25 -1.93 -21.50 -4.70
CA ALA A 25 -2.94 -20.53 -4.27
C ALA A 25 -2.94 -20.30 -2.73
N VAL A 26 -2.65 -21.35 -1.94
CA VAL A 26 -2.54 -21.23 -0.47
C VAL A 26 -1.31 -20.41 -0.08
N ASP A 27 -0.18 -20.61 -0.75
CA ASP A 27 1.04 -19.85 -0.48
C ASP A 27 0.91 -18.37 -0.86
N ALA A 28 0.32 -18.04 -2.01
CA ALA A 28 0.09 -16.64 -2.38
C ALA A 28 -0.84 -15.91 -1.38
N THR A 29 -1.88 -16.61 -0.90
CA THR A 29 -2.83 -16.06 0.09
C THR A 29 -2.16 -15.85 1.45
N SER A 30 -1.29 -16.76 1.88
CA SER A 30 -0.58 -16.65 3.17
C SER A 30 0.42 -15.49 3.18
N HIS A 31 1.15 -15.28 2.09
CA HIS A 31 2.08 -14.15 1.95
C HIS A 31 1.34 -12.80 1.95
N GLN A 32 0.20 -12.70 1.25
CA GLN A 32 -0.59 -11.47 1.27
C GLN A 32 -1.15 -11.17 2.66
N ALA A 33 -1.64 -12.18 3.38
CA ALA A 33 -2.12 -12.03 4.75
C ALA A 33 -1.01 -11.56 5.71
N GLN A 34 0.20 -12.12 5.57
CA GLN A 34 1.36 -11.69 6.35
C GLN A 34 1.70 -10.22 6.08
N ARG A 35 1.72 -9.77 4.81
CA ARG A 35 1.98 -8.37 4.45
C ARG A 35 0.97 -7.41 5.04
N ARG A 36 -0.31 -7.78 5.01
CA ARG A 36 -1.39 -7.01 5.64
C ARG A 36 -1.16 -6.88 7.14
N ALA A 37 -0.89 -7.98 7.82
CA ALA A 37 -0.66 -7.97 9.26
C ALA A 37 0.53 -7.07 9.64
N VAL A 38 1.64 -7.14 8.90
CA VAL A 38 2.83 -6.30 9.16
C VAL A 38 2.53 -4.81 8.97
N ALA A 39 1.85 -4.43 7.87
CA ALA A 39 1.50 -3.04 7.64
C ALA A 39 0.51 -2.49 8.69
N GLU A 40 -0.48 -3.29 9.10
CA GLU A 40 -1.40 -2.91 10.17
C GLU A 40 -0.69 -2.75 11.52
N LEU A 41 0.24 -3.65 11.86
CA LEU A 41 1.07 -3.55 13.07
C LEU A 41 1.94 -2.30 13.08
N LEU A 42 2.47 -1.86 11.94
CA LEU A 42 3.20 -0.59 11.83
C LEU A 42 2.30 0.60 12.15
N VAL A 43 1.06 0.61 11.67
CA VAL A 43 0.09 1.67 12.01
C VAL A 43 -0.21 1.64 13.50
N VAL A 44 -0.59 0.48 14.05
CA VAL A 44 -0.89 0.34 15.49
C VAL A 44 0.29 0.82 16.34
N SER A 45 1.51 0.42 16.00
CA SER A 45 2.72 0.84 16.72
C SER A 45 2.94 2.36 16.68
N ALA A 46 2.64 3.01 15.54
CA ALA A 46 2.72 4.46 15.42
C ALA A 46 1.62 5.18 16.22
N LEU A 47 0.40 4.64 16.25
CA LEU A 47 -0.69 5.19 17.05
C LEU A 47 -0.38 5.11 18.54
N ASP A 48 0.08 3.95 19.03
CA ASP A 48 0.47 3.75 20.42
C ASP A 48 1.62 4.69 20.81
N ALA A 49 2.58 4.89 19.91
CA ALA A 49 3.66 5.85 20.11
C ALA A 49 3.13 7.29 20.14
N ILE A 50 2.19 7.69 19.28
CA ILE A 50 1.61 9.05 19.29
C ILE A 50 0.89 9.31 20.62
N GLU A 51 0.19 8.32 21.15
CA GLU A 51 -0.48 8.41 22.46
C GLU A 51 0.54 8.54 23.61
N ALA A 52 1.62 7.76 23.58
CA ALA A 52 2.60 7.72 24.66
C ALA A 52 3.61 8.90 24.63
N ASP A 53 4.06 9.28 23.45
CA ASP A 53 5.19 10.17 23.22
C ASP A 53 4.81 11.54 22.62
N GLY A 54 3.58 11.68 22.12
CA GLY A 54 3.10 12.87 21.43
C GLY A 54 3.47 12.91 19.95
N LEU A 55 2.63 13.60 19.16
CA LEU A 55 2.72 13.62 17.69
C LEU A 55 4.09 14.09 17.18
N ASP A 56 4.57 15.26 17.64
CA ASP A 56 5.81 15.87 17.11
C ASP A 56 7.03 14.95 17.25
N LYS A 57 7.14 14.24 18.37
CA LYS A 57 8.24 13.30 18.61
C LYS A 57 8.16 12.12 17.65
N VAL A 58 6.97 11.58 17.43
CA VAL A 58 6.76 10.44 16.53
C VAL A 58 6.95 10.84 15.06
N LEU A 59 6.49 12.01 14.63
CA LEU A 59 6.77 12.52 13.29
C LEU A 59 8.28 12.64 13.04
N GLY A 60 9.03 13.15 14.02
CA GLY A 60 10.49 13.22 13.96
C GLY A 60 11.14 11.84 13.80
N GLU A 61 10.66 10.84 14.53
CA GLU A 61 11.17 9.47 14.46
C GLU A 61 10.81 8.76 13.14
N ILE A 62 9.59 8.97 12.63
CA ILE A 62 9.19 8.47 11.30
C ILE A 62 10.08 9.09 10.22
N ASN A 63 10.39 10.39 10.32
CA ASN A 63 11.25 11.08 9.35
C ASN A 63 12.75 10.75 9.50
N ASN A 64 13.14 9.99 10.53
CA ASN A 64 14.52 9.57 10.70
C ASN A 64 14.81 8.34 9.84
N VAL A 65 15.41 8.54 8.66
CA VAL A 65 15.79 7.46 7.73
C VAL A 65 16.83 6.47 8.29
N ASN A 66 17.41 6.74 9.47
CA ASN A 66 18.28 5.79 10.18
C ASN A 66 17.52 4.96 11.21
N SER A 67 16.29 5.35 11.58
CA SER A 67 15.42 4.57 12.45
C SER A 67 14.81 3.40 11.70
N THR A 68 14.62 2.27 12.37
CA THR A 68 13.85 1.13 11.85
C THR A 68 12.51 0.96 12.58
N GLN A 69 12.17 1.83 13.52
CA GLN A 69 10.99 1.66 14.39
C GLN A 69 9.67 1.63 13.60
N PHE A 70 9.57 2.43 12.53
CA PHE A 70 8.34 2.61 11.75
C PHE A 70 8.50 2.19 10.28
N ARG A 71 9.43 1.28 9.99
CA ARG A 71 9.62 0.69 8.66
C ARG A 71 10.24 -0.70 8.73
N THR A 72 9.98 -1.50 7.70
CA THR A 72 10.56 -2.84 7.55
C THR A 72 10.81 -3.16 6.08
N GLU A 73 11.91 -3.86 5.82
CA GLU A 73 12.25 -4.36 4.49
C GLU A 73 11.43 -5.61 4.12
N ASP A 74 10.94 -6.38 5.10
CA ASP A 74 10.24 -7.66 4.89
C ASP A 74 9.08 -7.56 3.88
N VAL A 75 8.35 -6.46 3.94
CA VAL A 75 7.18 -6.19 3.09
C VAL A 75 7.31 -4.87 2.34
N ASN A 76 8.49 -4.24 2.40
CA ASN A 76 8.72 -2.85 1.98
C ASN A 76 7.68 -1.90 2.61
N GLY A 77 7.41 -2.09 3.91
CA GLY A 77 6.38 -1.38 4.66
C GLY A 77 6.97 -0.23 5.46
N TYR A 78 6.28 0.90 5.50
CA TYR A 78 6.71 2.09 6.23
C TYR A 78 5.49 2.92 6.62
N VAL A 79 5.60 3.63 7.74
CA VAL A 79 4.56 4.56 8.19
C VAL A 79 4.65 5.87 7.43
N PHE A 80 3.49 6.42 7.08
CA PHE A 80 3.30 7.80 6.65
C PHE A 80 2.21 8.47 7.48
N VAL A 81 2.31 9.79 7.64
CA VAL A 81 1.32 10.61 8.32
C VAL A 81 0.98 11.79 7.42
N PHE A 82 -0.30 12.06 7.25
CA PHE A 82 -0.80 13.14 6.43
C PHE A 82 -1.85 13.93 7.20
N ALA A 83 -1.88 15.23 6.97
CA ALA A 83 -3.04 16.05 7.30
C ALA A 83 -4.19 15.75 6.33
N ASN A 84 -5.43 15.92 6.78
CA ASN A 84 -6.63 15.68 5.99
C ASN A 84 -6.71 16.57 4.75
N ASN A 85 -5.99 17.70 4.73
CA ASN A 85 -5.84 18.56 3.55
C ASN A 85 -4.86 18.00 2.49
N GLY A 86 -4.31 16.80 2.70
CA GLY A 86 -3.40 16.14 1.77
C GLY A 86 -1.92 16.43 2.01
N THR A 87 -1.55 17.28 2.99
CA THR A 87 -0.14 17.57 3.29
C THR A 87 0.53 16.39 3.99
N ASN A 88 1.65 15.89 3.45
CA ASN A 88 2.46 14.87 4.09
C ASN A 88 3.22 15.46 5.28
N LEU A 89 2.97 14.94 6.49
CA LEU A 89 3.59 15.38 7.74
C LEU A 89 4.81 14.52 8.11
N ALA A 90 4.79 13.24 7.75
CA ALA A 90 5.93 12.35 7.92
C ALA A 90 5.91 11.20 6.92
N HIS A 91 7.10 10.77 6.49
CA HIS A 91 7.24 9.68 5.53
C HIS A 91 8.46 8.80 5.81
N GLY A 92 8.22 7.56 6.24
CA GLY A 92 9.26 6.64 6.72
C GLY A 92 10.32 6.20 5.71
N GLN A 93 10.13 6.47 4.42
CA GLN A 93 11.08 6.06 3.37
C GLN A 93 11.78 7.22 2.65
N ARG A 94 11.10 8.37 2.53
CA ARG A 94 11.51 9.49 1.66
C ARG A 94 11.11 10.85 2.25
N PRO A 95 11.52 11.16 3.50
CA PRO A 95 11.07 12.37 4.18
C PRO A 95 11.52 13.64 3.45
N ASP A 96 12.76 13.68 2.98
CA ASP A 96 13.34 14.84 2.27
C ASP A 96 12.62 15.19 0.97
N ASP A 97 12.07 14.17 0.30
CA ASP A 97 11.34 14.38 -0.96
C ASP A 97 9.87 14.71 -0.71
N TYR A 98 9.27 14.15 0.35
CA TYR A 98 7.81 14.06 0.46
C TYR A 98 7.18 14.94 1.53
N VAL A 99 7.87 15.19 2.65
CA VAL A 99 7.30 15.96 3.75
C VAL A 99 7.06 17.40 3.33
N GLY A 100 5.91 17.95 3.72
CA GLY A 100 5.46 19.30 3.39
C GLY A 100 4.80 19.43 2.01
N ARG A 101 4.68 18.33 1.25
CA ARG A 101 4.01 18.32 -0.06
C ARG A 101 2.67 17.61 0.00
N THR A 102 1.76 17.99 -0.90
CA THR A 102 0.53 17.22 -1.14
C THR A 102 0.78 16.05 -2.07
N THR A 103 -0.13 15.07 -2.07
CA THR A 103 -0.08 13.94 -3.03
C THR A 103 0.00 14.42 -4.48
N ASP A 104 -0.74 15.47 -4.84
CA ASP A 104 -0.70 16.07 -6.17
C ASP A 104 0.65 16.72 -6.49
N GLU A 105 1.25 17.44 -5.54
CA GLU A 105 2.59 18.00 -5.71
C GLU A 105 3.64 16.89 -5.88
N LEU A 106 3.48 15.74 -5.21
CA LEU A 106 4.35 14.58 -5.39
C LEU A 106 4.22 13.99 -6.79
N ILE A 107 2.99 13.83 -7.28
CA ILE A 107 2.73 13.35 -8.65
C ILE A 107 3.36 14.33 -9.65
N ALA A 108 3.08 15.62 -9.52
CA ALA A 108 3.57 16.65 -10.43
C ALA A 108 5.11 16.77 -10.43
N SER A 109 5.75 16.68 -9.27
CA SER A 109 7.21 16.83 -9.15
C SER A 109 7.98 15.55 -9.49
N SER A 110 7.38 14.38 -9.31
CA SER A 110 8.06 13.10 -9.55
C SER A 110 7.82 12.57 -10.96
N ILE A 111 6.61 12.77 -11.53
CA ILE A 111 6.17 12.14 -12.77
C ILE A 111 5.17 13.06 -13.51
N PRO A 112 5.65 14.15 -14.13
CA PRO A 112 4.80 15.15 -14.78
C PRO A 112 3.81 14.59 -15.81
N GLU A 113 4.14 13.47 -16.46
CA GLU A 113 3.32 12.79 -17.48
C GLU A 113 2.02 12.19 -16.93
N LEU A 114 1.89 12.11 -15.61
CA LEU A 114 0.72 11.59 -14.89
C LEU A 114 -0.13 12.68 -14.24
N VAL A 115 0.25 13.95 -14.35
CA VAL A 115 -0.61 15.07 -13.95
C VAL A 115 -1.94 14.98 -14.70
N GLY A 116 -3.04 14.94 -13.95
CA GLY A 116 -4.39 14.74 -14.50
C GLY A 116 -4.78 13.29 -14.83
N LYS A 117 -3.88 12.32 -14.66
CA LYS A 117 -4.18 10.87 -14.79
C LYS A 117 -4.32 10.17 -13.45
N LEU A 118 -3.59 10.62 -12.44
CA LEU A 118 -3.79 10.21 -11.05
C LEU A 118 -4.25 11.44 -10.26
N ASP A 119 -5.35 11.27 -9.54
CA ASP A 119 -5.98 12.32 -8.75
C ASP A 119 -5.58 12.11 -7.29
N GLY A 120 -4.55 12.84 -6.85
CA GLY A 120 -4.00 12.75 -5.50
C GLY A 120 -4.97 13.26 -4.44
N ASP A 121 -5.78 14.26 -4.77
CA ASP A 121 -6.84 14.77 -3.90
C ASP A 121 -7.92 13.71 -3.66
N LYS A 122 -8.35 13.01 -4.71
CA LYS A 122 -9.30 11.90 -4.60
C LYS A 122 -8.73 10.76 -3.76
N LEU A 123 -7.45 10.41 -3.96
CA LEU A 123 -6.81 9.38 -3.14
C LEU A 123 -6.74 9.79 -1.67
N ASN A 124 -6.36 11.05 -1.39
CA ASN A 124 -6.36 11.59 -0.04
C ASN A 124 -7.77 11.54 0.58
N ALA A 125 -8.81 11.92 -0.17
CA ALA A 125 -10.20 11.85 0.30
C ALA A 125 -10.63 10.43 0.68
N MET A 126 -10.19 9.41 -0.08
CA MET A 126 -10.44 8.00 0.27
C MET A 126 -9.75 7.60 1.57
N PHE A 127 -8.53 8.08 1.83
CA PHE A 127 -7.82 7.82 3.09
C PHE A 127 -8.50 8.51 4.28
N VAL A 128 -8.90 9.78 4.13
CA VAL A 128 -9.63 10.53 5.15
C VAL A 128 -10.95 9.82 5.51
N GLU A 129 -11.71 9.35 4.50
CA GLU A 129 -12.94 8.58 4.72
C GLU A 129 -12.68 7.35 5.60
N LYS A 130 -11.63 6.56 5.31
CA LYS A 130 -11.29 5.39 6.12
C LYS A 130 -10.83 5.74 7.52
N ALA A 131 -10.03 6.80 7.66
CA ALA A 131 -9.55 7.26 8.96
C ALA A 131 -10.74 7.63 9.87
N GLN A 132 -11.68 8.42 9.34
CA GLN A 132 -12.87 8.87 10.06
C GLN A 132 -13.88 7.75 10.35
N ALA A 133 -13.90 6.70 9.52
CA ALA A 133 -14.73 5.51 9.76
C ALA A 133 -14.17 4.55 10.84
N GLY A 134 -13.10 4.94 11.56
CA GLY A 134 -12.46 4.12 12.60
C GLY A 134 -11.26 3.30 12.09
N GLY A 135 -10.88 3.49 10.83
CA GLY A 135 -9.77 2.85 10.17
C GLY A 135 -10.20 1.81 9.13
N GLY A 136 -9.34 1.58 8.14
CA GLY A 136 -9.65 0.64 7.07
C GLY A 136 -8.57 0.53 6.01
N TRP A 137 -8.75 -0.45 5.14
CA TRP A 137 -7.84 -0.71 4.04
C TRP A 137 -8.26 0.04 2.78
N VAL A 138 -7.28 0.59 2.09
CA VAL A 138 -7.44 1.18 0.76
C VAL A 138 -6.47 0.52 -0.20
N ASN A 139 -7.01 0.02 -1.30
CA ASN A 139 -6.22 -0.44 -2.45
C ASN A 139 -6.22 0.68 -3.47
N TYR A 140 -5.04 1.02 -3.96
CA TYR A 140 -4.86 2.12 -4.88
C TYR A 140 -3.63 1.88 -5.72
N THR A 141 -3.67 2.45 -6.90
CA THR A 141 -2.52 2.48 -7.78
C THR A 141 -1.54 3.57 -7.32
N TRP A 142 -0.27 3.24 -7.25
CA TRP A 142 0.82 4.14 -6.94
C TRP A 142 1.89 4.08 -8.03
N ILE A 143 2.82 5.02 -8.06
CA ILE A 143 3.85 5.05 -9.10
C ILE A 143 5.23 5.04 -8.45
N LYS A 144 6.16 4.26 -9.00
CA LYS A 144 7.56 4.27 -8.56
C LYS A 144 8.27 5.46 -9.22
N PRO A 145 8.70 6.49 -8.48
CA PRO A 145 9.29 7.69 -9.09
C PRO A 145 10.52 7.40 -9.95
N ALA A 146 11.31 6.38 -9.58
CA ALA A 146 12.53 6.04 -10.29
C ALA A 146 12.30 5.39 -11.67
N THR A 147 11.14 4.76 -11.89
CA THR A 147 10.85 4.00 -13.12
C THR A 147 9.64 4.50 -13.89
N GLY A 148 8.81 5.37 -13.30
CA GLY A 148 7.53 5.78 -13.87
C GLY A 148 6.48 4.66 -13.90
N LEU A 149 6.80 3.47 -13.37
CA LEU A 149 5.91 2.32 -13.43
C LEU A 149 4.81 2.41 -12.37
N VAL A 150 3.60 2.27 -12.88
CA VAL A 150 2.36 2.13 -12.14
C VAL A 150 2.35 0.75 -11.47
N HIS A 151 2.06 0.69 -10.17
CA HIS A 151 1.95 -0.55 -9.39
C HIS A 151 0.83 -0.44 -8.37
N GLU A 152 0.23 -1.57 -8.03
CA GLU A 152 -0.83 -1.61 -7.03
C GLU A 152 -0.23 -1.59 -5.62
N LYS A 153 -0.83 -0.80 -4.73
CA LYS A 153 -0.54 -0.77 -3.30
C LYS A 153 -1.80 -1.02 -2.50
N SER A 154 -1.60 -1.56 -1.30
CA SER A 154 -2.63 -1.67 -0.27
C SER A 154 -2.10 -1.02 0.99
N SER A 155 -2.86 -0.12 1.59
CA SER A 155 -2.48 0.53 2.86
C SER A 155 -3.62 0.46 3.86
N TYR A 156 -3.27 0.19 5.12
CA TYR A 156 -4.17 0.38 6.25
C TYR A 156 -4.06 1.83 6.72
N ILE A 157 -5.19 2.47 6.92
CA ILE A 157 -5.30 3.88 7.31
C ILE A 157 -6.08 3.96 8.61
N LYS A 158 -5.64 4.80 9.55
CA LYS A 158 -6.37 5.05 10.81
C LYS A 158 -6.06 6.43 11.38
N GLN A 159 -7.07 7.03 11.99
CA GLN A 159 -6.93 8.31 12.70
C GLN A 159 -6.38 8.06 14.12
N PRO A 160 -5.37 8.82 14.58
CA PRO A 160 -4.92 8.75 15.96
C PRO A 160 -5.94 9.36 16.94
N SER A 161 -6.02 8.79 18.14
CA SER A 161 -6.91 9.27 19.19
C SER A 161 -6.51 10.69 19.61
N GLY A 162 -7.49 11.58 19.76
CA GLY A 162 -7.25 12.98 20.14
C GLY A 162 -6.87 13.92 18.98
N TYR A 163 -6.84 13.43 17.74
CA TYR A 163 -6.63 14.22 16.53
C TYR A 163 -7.79 14.01 15.57
N ASP A 164 -8.22 15.06 14.86
CA ASP A 164 -9.32 15.02 13.88
C ASP A 164 -8.92 15.55 12.49
N ASP A 165 -7.67 15.98 12.35
CA ASP A 165 -7.12 16.65 11.19
C ASP A 165 -5.99 15.88 10.51
N ILE A 166 -5.65 14.67 10.99
CA ILE A 166 -4.59 13.82 10.43
C ILE A 166 -5.01 12.35 10.32
N TYR A 167 -4.30 11.59 9.49
CA TYR A 167 -4.34 10.13 9.48
C TYR A 167 -2.92 9.53 9.43
N VAL A 168 -2.80 8.33 9.98
CA VAL A 168 -1.60 7.49 9.93
C VAL A 168 -1.88 6.32 9.01
N GLY A 169 -0.92 5.96 8.16
CA GLY A 169 -1.04 4.81 7.29
C GLY A 169 0.27 4.06 7.10
N SER A 170 0.14 2.80 6.71
CA SER A 170 1.25 1.96 6.25
C SER A 170 0.72 0.94 5.27
N GLY A 171 1.55 0.53 4.33
CA GLY A 171 1.14 -0.36 3.26
C GLY A 171 2.28 -1.14 2.65
N TYR A 172 1.93 -1.95 1.66
CA TYR A 172 2.86 -2.78 0.90
C TYR A 172 2.50 -2.73 -0.59
N ASP A 173 3.50 -2.99 -1.42
CA ASP A 173 3.29 -3.20 -2.85
C ASP A 173 2.55 -4.54 -3.04
N VAL A 174 1.39 -4.49 -3.71
CA VAL A 174 0.65 -5.69 -4.11
C VAL A 174 1.41 -6.27 -5.28
N MET A 175 2.21 -7.29 -5.02
CA MET A 175 2.93 -8.01 -6.07
C MET A 175 1.89 -8.80 -6.87
N THR A 176 1.50 -8.28 -8.03
CA THR A 176 1.01 -9.10 -9.12
C THR A 176 2.24 -9.61 -9.86
N ASP A 177 2.30 -10.89 -10.19
CA ASP A 177 3.32 -11.42 -11.11
C ASP A 177 3.24 -10.74 -12.50
N ASP A 178 2.19 -9.95 -12.73
CA ASP A 178 1.96 -9.13 -13.91
C ASP A 178 2.17 -7.64 -13.59
N VAL A 179 3.32 -7.08 -13.98
CA VAL A 179 3.47 -5.64 -14.19
C VAL A 179 2.58 -5.27 -15.38
N VAL A 180 1.37 -4.78 -15.13
CA VAL A 180 0.53 -4.24 -16.20
C VAL A 180 1.15 -2.90 -16.62
N PRO A 181 1.54 -2.73 -17.90
CA PRO A 181 2.05 -1.45 -18.39
C PRO A 181 1.02 -0.35 -18.11
N ALA A 182 1.50 0.86 -17.80
CA ALA A 182 0.63 2.02 -17.65
C ALA A 182 -0.33 2.10 -18.85
N PRO A 183 -1.64 2.30 -18.64
CA PRO A 183 -2.59 2.41 -19.74
C PRO A 183 -2.10 3.51 -20.68
N ALA A 184 -2.06 3.20 -21.97
CA ALA A 184 -1.71 4.19 -22.99
C ALA A 184 -2.65 5.40 -22.85
N PRO A 185 -2.14 6.63 -22.99
CA PRO A 185 -2.99 7.81 -22.95
C PRO A 185 -4.09 7.65 -23.99
N THR A 186 -5.34 7.74 -23.56
CA THR A 186 -6.48 7.80 -24.48
C THR A 186 -6.37 9.11 -25.25
N GLU A 187 -6.12 9.01 -26.55
CA GLU A 187 -6.31 10.13 -27.48
C GLU A 187 -7.81 10.47 -27.49
N GLU A 188 -8.16 11.62 -26.93
CA GLU A 188 -9.40 12.35 -27.29
C GLU A 188 -9.09 13.34 -28.42
#